data_AF-A0A7S0FLY9-F1
#
_entry.id   AF-A0A7S0FLY9-F1
#
_cell.length_a   1.000
_cell.length_b   1.000
_cell.length_c   1.000
_cell.angle_alpha   90.00
_cell.angle_beta   90.00
_cell.angle_gamma   90.00
#
_symmetry.space_group_name_H-M   'P 1'
#
loop_
_entity.id
_entity.type
_entity.pdbx_description
1 polymer ?
#
loop_
_entity_poly.entity_id
_entity_poly.type
_entity_poly.pdbx_seq_one_letter_code
_entity_poly.pdbx_strand_id
1 'polypeptide(L)'
;MVVDDTLLHNLEPQKCDRFLGYHHEEHPVVCQLGGSDASKLAQAAQVVERYGYDEVNLNVGCPSCRVAQKGEFGCSLMLRKEVVRDIIHAMSRVVQIPVTVKCRLGVDDQDSPEFTRQFVETVAQGGCRHFIIHARKAWLSGLSPAQNRTIPPLHYPRVLELCRTFPYLSFTLNGGVTDIGHARALLGFPNKELCGETQELVESAWGWHEAGAEGGSFLALPSNLQGIMIGRGAMTNPVMLWDVDHAIYGDAKPSKPLTRRRLLESYSSYLEEVHPEGDSERSVGSVHLATKPTLGLFSGLRGNKAFRVAMDNLMRVKANRELGPAHILAEAMKVVEEANPGLLDDPLPATQAYRPTTGRETSGAAFAGVSSGPPRNAPPSAPRGRKRKNESADAASVEATTARVEVQDHSTDTLTAAGCCK
;
A
#
# COMPACT_ATOMS: atom_id res chain seq x y z
N MET A 1 1.68 7.51 -3.04
CA MET A 1 3.00 8.10 -3.32
C MET A 1 2.89 8.87 -4.61
N VAL A 2 3.14 10.16 -4.57
CA VAL A 2 3.15 11.06 -5.71
C VAL A 2 4.59 11.52 -5.94
N VAL A 3 5.05 11.53 -7.19
CA VAL A 3 6.41 12.01 -7.50
C VAL A 3 6.39 13.54 -7.54
N ASP A 4 7.40 14.18 -6.96
CA ASP A 4 7.53 15.65 -6.92
C ASP A 4 7.38 16.28 -8.31
N ASP A 5 8.12 15.80 -9.31
CA ASP A 5 8.05 16.27 -10.70
C ASP A 5 6.65 16.05 -11.31
N THR A 6 5.90 15.05 -10.88
CA THR A 6 4.51 14.90 -11.33
C THR A 6 3.65 16.07 -10.86
N LEU A 7 3.81 16.53 -9.63
CA LEU A 7 3.06 17.68 -9.11
C LEU A 7 3.54 18.99 -9.73
N LEU A 8 4.86 19.21 -9.76
CA LEU A 8 5.44 20.48 -10.21
C LEU A 8 5.20 20.77 -11.70
N HIS A 9 5.04 19.74 -12.53
CA HIS A 9 4.64 19.93 -13.94
C HIS A 9 3.12 20.04 -14.15
N ASN A 10 2.31 19.87 -13.10
CA ASN A 10 0.84 19.85 -13.17
C ASN A 10 0.21 20.76 -12.10
N LEU A 11 0.75 21.98 -11.92
CA LEU A 11 0.28 22.94 -10.91
C LEU A 11 -1.08 23.58 -11.24
N GLU A 12 -1.56 23.45 -12.47
CA GLU A 12 -2.92 23.88 -12.84
C GLU A 12 -3.95 23.14 -11.96
N PRO A 13 -4.92 23.83 -11.33
CA PRO A 13 -5.82 23.22 -10.33
C PRO A 13 -6.47 21.92 -10.79
N GLN A 14 -7.02 21.87 -12.00
CA GLN A 14 -7.71 20.68 -12.53
C GLN A 14 -6.75 19.49 -12.74
N LYS A 15 -5.49 19.75 -13.12
CA LYS A 15 -4.49 18.69 -13.31
C LYS A 15 -3.90 18.24 -11.98
N CYS A 16 -3.76 19.16 -11.03
CA CYS A 16 -3.25 18.88 -9.69
C CYS A 16 -4.25 18.04 -8.89
N ASP A 17 -5.55 18.33 -9.03
CA ASP A 17 -6.65 17.64 -8.35
C ASP A 17 -6.70 16.15 -8.68
N ARG A 18 -6.32 15.79 -9.91
CA ARG A 18 -6.14 14.38 -10.31
C ARG A 18 -5.13 13.61 -9.44
N PHE A 19 -4.16 14.29 -8.84
CA PHE A 19 -3.08 13.68 -8.04
C PHE A 19 -3.23 13.94 -6.54
N LEU A 20 -3.85 15.04 -6.15
CA LEU A 20 -3.95 15.50 -4.75
C LEU A 20 -5.39 15.67 -4.25
N GLY A 21 -6.41 15.55 -5.11
CA GLY A 21 -7.80 15.63 -4.71
C GLY A 21 -8.19 14.48 -3.79
N TYR A 22 -8.99 14.78 -2.78
CA TYR A 22 -9.53 13.83 -1.80
C TYR A 22 -10.86 14.36 -1.25
N HIS A 23 -11.69 13.47 -0.70
CA HIS A 23 -12.92 13.85 -0.02
C HIS A 23 -12.66 14.27 1.43
N HIS A 24 -13.38 15.26 1.95
CA HIS A 24 -13.12 15.80 3.30
C HIS A 24 -13.22 14.75 4.43
N GLU A 25 -14.01 13.70 4.25
CA GLU A 25 -14.11 12.57 5.20
C GLU A 25 -12.85 11.70 5.28
N GLU A 26 -11.88 11.88 4.35
CA GLU A 26 -10.60 11.16 4.39
C GLU A 26 -9.67 11.71 5.48
N HIS A 27 -9.98 12.85 6.09
CA HIS A 27 -9.19 13.39 7.20
C HIS A 27 -9.26 12.49 8.45
N PRO A 28 -8.11 12.22 9.12
CA PRO A 28 -6.77 12.72 8.77
C PRO A 28 -6.11 11.95 7.61
N VAL A 29 -5.52 12.68 6.66
CA VAL A 29 -4.92 12.16 5.42
C VAL A 29 -3.48 12.65 5.23
N VAL A 30 -2.61 11.73 4.82
CA VAL A 30 -1.17 11.98 4.62
C VAL A 30 -0.80 11.86 3.15
N CYS A 31 -0.18 12.91 2.58
CA CYS A 31 0.38 12.81 1.24
C CYS A 31 1.82 12.32 1.30
N GLN A 32 2.10 11.19 0.65
CA GLN A 32 3.46 10.68 0.52
C GLN A 32 4.10 11.16 -0.79
N LEU A 33 5.20 11.90 -0.69
CA LEU A 33 6.03 12.35 -1.81
C LEU A 33 7.20 11.40 -2.10
N GLY A 34 7.61 11.35 -3.36
CA GLY A 34 8.82 10.66 -3.81
C GLY A 34 9.66 11.58 -4.69
N GLY A 35 10.95 11.69 -4.39
CA GLY A 35 11.90 12.54 -5.09
C GLY A 35 13.26 12.48 -4.42
N SER A 36 14.26 13.14 -4.99
CA SER A 36 15.63 13.18 -4.47
C SER A 36 16.24 14.58 -4.44
N ASP A 37 15.53 15.60 -4.94
CA ASP A 37 15.95 16.99 -4.93
C ASP A 37 15.25 17.76 -3.81
N ALA A 38 16.03 18.37 -2.90
CA ALA A 38 15.50 19.07 -1.73
C ALA A 38 14.66 20.30 -2.09
N SER A 39 15.02 21.02 -3.16
CA SER A 39 14.29 22.23 -3.57
C SER A 39 12.95 21.87 -4.20
N LYS A 40 12.91 20.85 -5.06
CA LYS A 40 11.66 20.34 -5.66
C LYS A 40 10.72 19.77 -4.61
N LEU A 41 11.23 18.95 -3.69
CA LEU A 41 10.41 18.37 -2.63
C LEU A 41 9.86 19.43 -1.67
N ALA A 42 10.63 20.49 -1.37
CA ALA A 42 10.13 21.63 -0.60
C ALA A 42 8.97 22.34 -1.33
N GLN A 43 9.10 22.61 -2.63
CA GLN A 43 8.01 23.19 -3.42
C GLN A 43 6.78 22.28 -3.49
N ALA A 44 6.98 20.98 -3.69
CA ALA A 44 5.91 19.99 -3.70
C ALA A 44 5.20 19.91 -2.33
N ALA A 45 5.94 20.00 -1.22
CA ALA A 45 5.37 20.03 0.12
C ALA A 45 4.45 21.25 0.32
N GLN A 46 4.83 22.43 -0.18
CA GLN A 46 3.95 23.62 -0.13
C GLN A 46 2.67 23.44 -0.97
N VAL A 47 2.72 22.70 -2.07
CA VAL A 47 1.52 22.36 -2.84
C VAL A 47 0.62 21.43 -2.03
N VAL A 48 1.22 20.40 -1.41
CA VAL A 48 0.50 19.44 -0.55
C VAL A 48 -0.17 20.15 0.63
N GLU A 49 0.53 21.00 1.36
CA GLU A 49 -0.05 21.75 2.48
C GLU A 49 -1.21 22.66 2.04
N ARG A 50 -1.07 23.34 0.89
CA ARG A 50 -2.15 24.18 0.34
C ARG A 50 -3.39 23.38 -0.07
N TYR A 51 -3.23 22.10 -0.39
CA TYR A 51 -4.35 21.19 -0.66
C TYR A 51 -5.08 20.76 0.61
N GLY A 52 -4.48 20.97 1.79
CA GLY A 52 -5.11 20.73 3.08
C GLY A 52 -4.68 19.45 3.79
N TYR A 53 -3.70 18.69 3.27
CA TYR A 53 -3.22 17.47 3.92
C TYR A 53 -2.70 17.73 5.35
N ASP A 54 -2.90 16.77 6.25
CA ASP A 54 -2.50 16.90 7.65
C ASP A 54 -1.00 16.65 7.88
N GLU A 55 -0.34 15.96 6.94
CA GLU A 55 1.07 15.58 7.03
C GLU A 55 1.67 15.36 5.62
N VAL A 56 2.95 15.68 5.47
CA VAL A 56 3.75 15.28 4.30
C VAL A 56 4.73 14.17 4.68
N ASN A 57 4.66 13.03 4.00
CA ASN A 57 5.57 11.91 4.23
C ASN A 57 6.56 11.74 3.07
N LEU A 58 7.85 11.56 3.35
CA LEU A 58 8.85 11.24 2.33
C LEU A 58 9.00 9.72 2.16
N ASN A 59 8.89 9.24 0.93
CA ASN A 59 9.13 7.83 0.60
C ASN A 59 10.64 7.53 0.51
N VAL A 60 11.12 6.76 1.48
CA VAL A 60 12.50 6.22 1.55
C VAL A 60 12.47 4.69 1.65
N GLY A 61 11.44 4.04 1.09
CA GLY A 61 11.19 2.60 1.29
C GLY A 61 10.77 1.81 0.06
N CYS A 62 10.50 2.46 -1.08
CA CYS A 62 10.11 1.80 -2.32
C CYS A 62 11.31 1.11 -2.99
N PRO A 63 11.31 -0.23 -3.18
CA PRO A 63 12.41 -0.96 -3.82
C PRO A 63 12.30 -1.04 -5.35
N SER A 64 11.37 -0.30 -5.97
CA SER A 64 11.10 -0.40 -7.39
C SER A 64 12.27 0.09 -8.23
N CYS A 65 12.76 -0.72 -9.17
CA CYS A 65 13.81 -0.32 -10.11
C CYS A 65 13.44 0.93 -10.93
N ARG A 66 12.14 1.11 -11.25
CA ARG A 66 11.65 2.31 -11.97
C ARG A 66 11.91 3.60 -11.20
N VAL A 67 11.96 3.51 -9.88
CA VAL A 67 12.19 4.63 -8.96
C VAL A 67 13.67 4.72 -8.60
N ALA A 68 14.31 3.58 -8.30
CA ALA A 68 15.72 3.52 -7.90
C ALA A 68 16.70 3.83 -9.04
N GLN A 69 16.35 3.55 -10.31
CA GLN A 69 17.27 3.72 -11.45
C GLN A 69 17.02 4.99 -12.29
N LYS A 70 15.80 5.54 -12.31
CA LYS A 70 15.46 6.70 -13.17
C LYS A 70 15.42 8.06 -12.45
N GLY A 71 15.36 8.08 -11.12
CA GLY A 71 15.39 9.31 -10.32
C GLY A 71 16.06 9.15 -8.95
N GLU A 72 16.68 8.00 -8.71
CA GLU A 72 17.41 7.63 -7.49
C GLU A 72 16.69 7.98 -6.17
N PHE A 73 15.37 7.81 -6.11
CA PHE A 73 14.59 8.00 -4.88
C PHE A 73 14.07 6.67 -4.32
N GLY A 74 13.24 6.73 -3.27
CA GLY A 74 12.73 5.54 -2.60
C GLY A 74 13.80 4.88 -1.73
N CYS A 75 13.86 3.55 -1.73
CA CYS A 75 14.72 2.83 -0.77
C CYS A 75 16.21 3.11 -0.97
N SER A 76 16.64 3.41 -2.20
CA SER A 76 18.04 3.77 -2.51
C SER A 76 18.54 4.97 -1.70
N LEU A 77 17.66 5.88 -1.27
CA LEU A 77 18.01 7.04 -0.43
C LEU A 77 18.52 6.65 0.95
N MET A 78 18.26 5.43 1.43
CA MET A 78 18.86 4.96 2.69
C MET A 78 20.38 4.93 2.64
N LEU A 79 20.98 4.75 1.45
CA LEU A 79 22.43 4.80 1.25
C LEU A 79 22.98 6.24 1.26
N ARG A 80 22.10 7.25 1.24
CA ARG A 80 22.43 8.69 1.15
C ARG A 80 21.66 9.46 2.22
N LYS A 81 21.85 9.06 3.49
CA LYS A 81 21.14 9.61 4.66
C LYS A 81 21.27 11.13 4.80
N GLU A 82 22.38 11.72 4.37
CA GLU A 82 22.62 13.17 4.36
C GLU A 82 21.70 13.89 3.38
N VAL A 83 21.48 13.29 2.19
CA VAL A 83 20.52 13.83 1.20
C VAL A 83 19.10 13.82 1.78
N VAL A 84 18.72 12.73 2.47
CA VAL A 84 17.41 12.64 3.13
C VAL A 84 17.28 13.69 4.23
N ARG A 85 18.30 13.89 5.06
CA ARG A 85 18.34 14.97 6.06
C ARG A 85 18.10 16.33 5.42
N ASP A 86 18.79 16.63 4.33
CA ASP A 86 18.71 17.94 3.67
C ASP A 86 17.33 18.16 3.00
N ILE A 87 16.75 17.11 2.42
CA ILE A 87 15.37 17.12 1.92
C ILE A 87 14.38 17.44 3.05
N ILE A 88 14.46 16.70 4.16
CA ILE A 88 13.57 16.89 5.30
C ILE A 88 13.71 18.30 5.88
N HIS A 89 14.94 18.79 5.99
CA HIS A 89 15.20 20.16 6.43
C HIS A 89 14.58 21.20 5.50
N ALA A 90 14.75 21.04 4.18
CA ALA A 90 14.19 21.96 3.21
C ALA A 90 12.65 21.97 3.23
N MET A 91 12.02 20.80 3.29
CA MET A 91 10.55 20.68 3.39
C MET A 91 10.03 21.30 4.69
N SER A 92 10.61 20.94 5.84
CA SER A 92 10.14 21.39 7.16
C SER A 92 10.27 22.90 7.39
N ARG A 93 11.10 23.59 6.58
CA ARG A 93 11.25 25.04 6.64
C ARG A 93 10.17 25.81 5.90
N VAL A 94 9.42 25.16 5.01
CA VAL A 94 8.48 25.82 4.10
C VAL A 94 7.03 25.44 4.33
N VAL A 95 6.77 24.43 5.17
CA VAL A 95 5.42 24.01 5.61
C VAL A 95 5.30 24.05 7.13
N GLN A 96 4.08 24.15 7.64
CA GLN A 96 3.73 24.09 9.06
C GLN A 96 3.25 22.70 9.48
N ILE A 97 2.70 21.91 8.55
CA ILE A 97 2.32 20.52 8.81
C ILE A 97 3.54 19.60 9.04
N PRO A 98 3.41 18.50 9.80
CA PRO A 98 4.53 17.59 10.05
C PRO A 98 5.14 17.01 8.78
N VAL A 99 6.46 16.87 8.78
CA VAL A 99 7.23 16.19 7.73
C VAL A 99 7.85 14.91 8.29
N THR A 100 7.43 13.77 7.77
CA THR A 100 7.79 12.44 8.30
C THR A 100 8.48 11.58 7.25
N VAL A 101 9.09 10.46 7.68
CA VAL A 101 9.81 9.56 6.77
C VAL A 101 9.28 8.15 6.87
N LYS A 102 8.97 7.54 5.73
CA LYS A 102 8.69 6.11 5.64
C LYS A 102 9.85 5.36 4.98
N CYS A 103 10.51 4.49 5.74
CA CYS A 103 11.68 3.74 5.27
C CYS A 103 11.61 2.23 5.61
N ARG A 104 12.74 1.55 5.43
CA ARG A 104 12.98 0.13 5.72
C ARG A 104 14.06 -0.03 6.78
N LEU A 105 14.40 -1.28 7.11
CA LEU A 105 15.50 -1.61 8.03
C LEU A 105 16.89 -1.71 7.35
N GLY A 106 16.97 -1.50 6.04
CA GLY A 106 18.21 -1.71 5.30
C GLY A 106 17.98 -1.90 3.81
N VAL A 107 19.07 -1.85 3.05
CA VAL A 107 19.10 -1.91 1.59
C VAL A 107 20.27 -2.75 1.13
N ASP A 108 19.98 -3.73 0.27
CA ASP A 108 20.96 -4.69 -0.24
C ASP A 108 21.79 -5.23 0.93
N ASP A 109 23.12 -5.20 0.87
CA ASP A 109 23.99 -5.71 1.94
C ASP A 109 24.14 -4.74 3.13
N GLN A 110 23.55 -3.55 3.06
CA GLN A 110 23.58 -2.53 4.11
C GLN A 110 22.32 -2.62 4.99
N ASP A 111 22.32 -3.54 5.94
CA ASP A 111 21.21 -3.78 6.86
C ASP A 111 21.62 -4.07 8.30
N SER A 112 22.80 -3.59 8.74
CA SER A 112 23.18 -3.71 10.15
C SER A 112 22.30 -2.83 11.07
N PRO A 113 22.17 -3.17 12.36
CA PRO A 113 21.55 -2.29 13.35
C PRO A 113 22.17 -0.89 13.35
N GLU A 114 23.51 -0.79 13.26
CA GLU A 114 24.24 0.47 13.22
C GLU A 114 23.90 1.30 11.99
N PHE A 115 23.77 0.67 10.82
CA PHE A 115 23.36 1.34 9.58
C PHE A 115 21.99 2.01 9.76
N THR A 116 21.02 1.26 10.29
CA THR A 116 19.66 1.78 10.52
C THR A 116 19.65 2.89 11.57
N ARG A 117 20.41 2.71 12.67
CA ARG A 117 20.55 3.70 13.74
C ARG A 117 21.13 5.01 13.21
N GLN A 118 22.23 4.94 12.46
CA GLN A 118 22.87 6.11 11.86
C GLN A 118 21.96 6.81 10.85
N PHE A 119 21.18 6.07 10.08
CA PHE A 119 20.18 6.64 9.17
C PHE A 119 19.15 7.47 9.95
N VAL A 120 18.52 6.89 10.97
CA VAL A 120 17.51 7.57 11.80
C VAL A 120 18.11 8.81 12.49
N GLU A 121 19.28 8.65 13.12
CA GLU A 121 20.01 9.72 13.80
C GLU A 121 20.30 10.91 12.86
N THR A 122 20.79 10.63 11.65
CA THR A 122 21.14 11.68 10.67
C THR A 122 19.89 12.38 10.15
N VAL A 123 18.84 11.64 9.83
CA VAL A 123 17.59 12.21 9.28
C VAL A 123 16.84 13.03 10.34
N ALA A 124 16.89 12.62 11.60
CA ALA A 124 16.29 13.38 12.71
C ALA A 124 16.92 14.77 12.91
N GLN A 125 18.19 14.96 12.54
CA GLN A 125 18.84 16.29 12.53
C GLN A 125 18.21 17.25 11.52
N GLY A 126 17.57 16.72 10.47
CA GLY A 126 16.84 17.53 9.48
C GLY A 126 15.50 18.06 9.99
N GLY A 127 15.03 17.58 11.15
CA GLY A 127 13.74 17.97 11.73
C GLY A 127 12.68 16.87 11.74
N CYS A 128 12.94 15.70 11.13
CA CYS A 128 12.02 14.57 11.21
C CYS A 128 11.86 14.12 12.68
N ARG A 129 10.61 13.98 13.12
CA ARG A 129 10.26 13.50 14.47
C ARG A 129 9.52 12.17 14.47
N HIS A 130 8.97 11.74 13.33
CA HIS A 130 8.19 10.51 13.23
C HIS A 130 8.67 9.66 12.06
N PHE A 131 9.00 8.40 12.37
CA PHE A 131 9.49 7.42 11.40
C PHE A 131 8.52 6.25 11.27
N ILE A 132 8.09 5.97 10.03
CA ILE A 132 7.31 4.79 9.69
C ILE A 132 8.25 3.72 9.14
N ILE A 133 8.50 2.66 9.91
CA ILE A 133 9.48 1.63 9.58
C ILE A 133 8.79 0.39 9.06
N HIS A 134 8.98 0.10 7.77
CA HIS A 134 8.68 -1.25 7.28
C HIS A 134 9.77 -2.20 7.79
N ALA A 135 9.41 -3.14 8.65
CA ALA A 135 10.30 -4.02 9.39
C ALA A 135 10.96 -5.12 8.52
N ARG A 136 11.33 -4.82 7.27
CA ARG A 136 12.11 -5.69 6.37
C ARG A 136 13.15 -4.82 5.68
N LYS A 137 14.32 -5.37 5.37
CA LYS A 137 15.24 -4.78 4.38
C LYS A 137 14.59 -4.77 2.98
N ALA A 138 15.19 -4.06 2.04
CA ALA A 138 14.91 -4.18 0.61
C ALA A 138 16.11 -4.69 -0.16
N TRP A 139 15.85 -5.42 -1.23
CA TRP A 139 16.81 -5.71 -2.30
C TRP A 139 16.42 -4.88 -3.51
N LEU A 140 17.33 -4.04 -4.00
CA LEU A 140 17.11 -3.18 -5.18
C LEU A 140 17.27 -3.96 -6.49
N SER A 141 18.03 -5.05 -6.44
CA SER A 141 18.21 -5.99 -7.55
C SER A 141 17.76 -7.40 -7.15
N GLY A 142 17.46 -8.23 -8.14
CA GLY A 142 17.11 -9.65 -7.93
C GLY A 142 15.67 -9.92 -7.46
N LEU A 143 14.98 -8.96 -6.84
CA LEU A 143 13.60 -9.13 -6.35
C LEU A 143 12.63 -8.09 -6.92
N SER A 144 11.43 -8.53 -7.29
CA SER A 144 10.32 -7.63 -7.60
C SER A 144 9.83 -6.86 -6.35
N PRO A 145 9.12 -5.72 -6.51
CA PRO A 145 8.51 -5.02 -5.38
C PRO A 145 7.56 -5.88 -4.53
N ALA A 146 6.89 -6.86 -5.14
CA ALA A 146 6.03 -7.80 -4.42
C ALA A 146 6.85 -8.77 -3.56
N GLN A 147 7.88 -9.37 -4.14
CA GLN A 147 8.81 -10.28 -3.44
C GLN A 147 9.54 -9.57 -2.29
N ASN A 148 9.91 -8.30 -2.47
CA ASN A 148 10.50 -7.46 -1.42
C ASN A 148 9.60 -7.27 -0.18
N ARG A 149 8.32 -7.63 -0.23
CA ARG A 149 7.39 -7.57 0.91
C ARG A 149 7.09 -8.96 1.50
N THR A 150 7.68 -10.03 0.97
CA THR A 150 7.41 -11.41 1.39
C THR A 150 8.68 -12.24 1.65
N ILE A 151 9.76 -12.01 0.89
CA ILE A 151 10.99 -12.81 0.98
C ILE A 151 11.89 -12.39 2.16
N PRO A 152 12.37 -11.12 2.29
CA PRO A 152 13.30 -10.79 3.39
C PRO A 152 12.57 -10.86 4.74
N PRO A 153 13.07 -11.52 5.79
CA PRO A 153 12.32 -11.75 7.02
C PRO A 153 11.88 -10.44 7.72
N LEU A 154 10.78 -10.51 8.49
CA LEU A 154 10.32 -9.40 9.33
C LEU A 154 11.19 -9.31 10.57
N HIS A 155 11.52 -8.09 11.02
CA HIS A 155 12.33 -7.85 12.21
C HIS A 155 11.77 -6.75 13.10
N TYR A 156 10.69 -7.07 13.82
CA TYR A 156 10.05 -6.15 14.77
C TYR A 156 10.95 -5.75 15.95
N PRO A 157 11.77 -6.63 16.56
CA PRO A 157 12.63 -6.23 17.67
C PRO A 157 13.57 -5.07 17.35
N ARG A 158 14.08 -5.01 16.12
CA ARG A 158 14.92 -3.90 15.67
C ARG A 158 14.18 -2.56 15.63
N VAL A 159 12.88 -2.57 15.34
CA VAL A 159 12.05 -1.35 15.44
C VAL A 159 11.90 -0.94 16.90
N LEU A 160 11.72 -1.90 17.83
CA LEU A 160 11.64 -1.61 19.26
C LEU A 160 12.98 -1.08 19.82
N GLU A 161 14.11 -1.60 19.34
CA GLU A 161 15.44 -1.09 19.66
C GLU A 161 15.60 0.37 19.22
N LEU A 162 15.12 0.74 18.03
CA LEU A 162 15.10 2.14 17.57
C LEU A 162 14.25 3.01 18.50
N CYS A 163 13.07 2.53 18.90
CA CYS A 163 12.21 3.25 19.84
C CYS A 163 12.94 3.54 21.17
N ARG A 164 13.66 2.54 21.72
CA ARG A 164 14.44 2.69 22.95
C ARG A 164 15.67 3.58 22.78
N THR A 165 16.32 3.51 21.62
CA THR A 165 17.51 4.31 21.29
C THR A 165 17.15 5.79 21.13
N PHE A 166 15.97 6.09 20.61
CA PHE A 166 15.52 7.45 20.31
C PHE A 166 14.20 7.78 21.02
N PRO A 167 14.20 7.94 22.36
CA PRO A 167 12.97 8.16 23.13
C PRO A 167 12.26 9.47 22.81
N TYR A 168 12.93 10.42 22.16
CA TYR A 168 12.40 11.71 21.72
C TYR A 168 11.79 11.69 20.30
N LEU A 169 11.86 10.54 19.61
CA LEU A 169 11.25 10.33 18.29
C LEU A 169 10.03 9.41 18.43
N SER A 170 9.05 9.59 17.54
CA SER A 170 7.91 8.70 17.38
C SER A 170 8.16 7.66 16.29
N PHE A 171 7.56 6.49 16.45
CA PHE A 171 7.66 5.40 15.48
C PHE A 171 6.31 4.78 15.16
N THR A 172 6.14 4.40 13.89
CA THR A 172 5.04 3.52 13.44
C THR A 172 5.64 2.26 12.83
N LEU A 173 5.22 1.09 13.33
CA LEU A 173 5.67 -0.19 12.80
C LEU A 173 4.83 -0.60 11.59
N ASN A 174 5.49 -1.17 10.58
CA ASN A 174 4.84 -1.62 9.36
C ASN A 174 5.41 -2.96 8.86
N GLY A 175 4.57 -3.68 8.11
CA GLY A 175 4.93 -4.90 7.39
C GLY A 175 4.52 -6.16 8.14
N GLY A 176 3.87 -7.11 7.46
CA GLY A 176 3.44 -8.38 8.08
C GLY A 176 2.12 -8.34 8.83
N VAL A 177 1.63 -7.15 9.20
CA VAL A 177 0.36 -6.99 9.90
C VAL A 177 -0.83 -7.33 8.99
N THR A 178 -1.67 -8.24 9.44
CA THR A 178 -2.73 -8.89 8.64
C THR A 178 -4.09 -8.23 8.82
N ASP A 179 -4.42 -7.81 10.04
CA ASP A 179 -5.73 -7.33 10.46
C ASP A 179 -5.62 -6.44 11.72
N ILE A 180 -6.76 -5.92 12.17
CA ILE A 180 -6.84 -5.04 13.36
C ILE A 180 -6.52 -5.79 14.65
N GLY A 181 -6.89 -7.07 14.76
CA GLY A 181 -6.53 -7.90 15.93
C GLY A 181 -5.02 -8.02 16.09
N HIS A 182 -4.31 -8.28 14.99
CA HIS A 182 -2.84 -8.29 14.94
C HIS A 182 -2.26 -6.92 15.33
N ALA A 183 -2.77 -5.83 14.77
CA ALA A 183 -2.31 -4.49 15.11
C ALA A 183 -2.51 -4.16 16.60
N ARG A 184 -3.66 -4.54 17.16
CA ARG A 184 -3.99 -4.36 18.57
C ARG A 184 -3.03 -5.13 19.48
N ALA A 185 -2.73 -6.38 19.14
CA ALA A 185 -1.76 -7.18 19.88
C ALA A 185 -0.36 -6.55 19.89
N LEU A 186 0.09 -5.99 18.75
CA LEU A 186 1.39 -5.31 18.64
C LEU A 186 1.44 -3.96 19.40
N LEU A 187 0.30 -3.32 19.65
CA LEU A 187 0.21 -2.08 20.42
C LEU A 187 0.05 -2.31 21.92
N GLY A 188 -0.26 -3.54 22.36
CA GLY A 188 -0.39 -3.89 23.77
C GLY A 188 -1.45 -3.07 24.51
N PHE A 189 -2.64 -2.92 23.93
CA PHE A 189 -3.73 -2.13 24.51
C PHE A 189 -4.18 -2.67 25.88
N PRO A 190 -4.04 -1.90 26.97
CA PRO A 190 -4.17 -2.43 28.33
C PRO A 190 -5.61 -2.65 28.81
N ASN A 191 -6.63 -2.04 28.19
CA ASN A 191 -7.93 -1.83 28.85
C ASN A 191 -9.18 -2.40 28.17
N LYS A 192 -9.07 -3.25 27.13
CA LYS A 192 -10.24 -3.92 26.50
C LYS A 192 -9.85 -5.21 25.79
N GLU A 193 -9.61 -6.31 26.51
CA GLU A 193 -9.35 -7.60 25.86
C GLU A 193 -10.43 -7.92 24.83
N LEU A 194 -10.01 -8.31 23.62
CA LEU A 194 -10.95 -8.83 22.63
C LEU A 194 -11.50 -10.18 23.12
N CYS A 195 -12.68 -10.55 22.66
CA CYS A 195 -13.27 -11.84 23.03
C CYS A 195 -12.33 -13.00 22.65
N GLY A 196 -11.88 -13.76 23.66
CA GLY A 196 -10.96 -14.88 23.48
C GLY A 196 -9.49 -14.48 23.24
N GLU A 197 -9.12 -13.24 23.51
CA GLU A 197 -7.73 -12.79 23.56
C GLU A 197 -7.03 -13.39 24.79
N THR A 198 -5.84 -13.95 24.60
CA THR A 198 -5.01 -14.46 25.69
C THR A 198 -3.63 -13.83 25.60
N GLN A 199 -2.89 -13.83 26.71
CA GLN A 199 -1.52 -13.32 26.74
C GLN A 199 -0.64 -14.06 25.72
N GLU A 200 -0.78 -15.38 25.56
CA GLU A 200 -0.01 -16.15 24.59
C GLU A 200 -0.32 -15.74 23.15
N LEU A 201 -1.59 -15.44 22.82
CA LEU A 201 -1.96 -14.94 21.50
C LEU A 201 -1.33 -13.59 21.22
N VAL A 202 -1.34 -12.68 22.20
CA VAL A 202 -0.69 -11.36 22.08
C VAL A 202 0.82 -11.51 21.90
N GLU A 203 1.47 -12.36 22.69
CA GLU A 203 2.91 -12.64 22.56
C GLU A 203 3.24 -13.26 21.19
N SER A 204 2.38 -14.14 20.67
CA SER A 204 2.56 -14.76 19.35
C SER A 204 2.46 -13.77 18.18
N ALA A 205 1.82 -12.60 18.36
CA ALA A 205 1.71 -11.56 17.32
C ALA A 205 3.07 -10.99 16.94
N TRP A 206 4.03 -11.02 17.85
CA TRP A 206 5.39 -10.62 17.55
C TRP A 206 6.07 -11.59 16.59
N GLY A 207 5.60 -12.85 16.48
CA GLY A 207 6.03 -13.81 15.47
C GLY A 207 7.51 -14.18 15.54
N TRP A 208 8.16 -13.90 16.68
CA TRP A 208 9.58 -14.04 16.92
C TRP A 208 9.80 -15.07 18.04
N HIS A 209 9.96 -16.33 17.65
CA HIS A 209 10.59 -17.34 18.48
C HIS A 209 11.95 -17.64 17.85
N GLU A 210 12.98 -16.86 18.17
CA GLU A 210 14.33 -17.40 18.05
C GLU A 210 14.45 -18.54 19.06
N ALA A 211 14.83 -19.73 18.57
CA ALA A 211 15.18 -20.84 19.44
C ALA A 211 16.36 -20.43 20.31
N GLY A 212 16.09 -20.00 21.55
CA GLY A 212 17.09 -19.51 22.50
C GLY A 212 16.88 -18.09 23.02
N ALA A 213 15.87 -17.35 22.56
CA ALA A 213 15.43 -16.13 23.25
C ALA A 213 14.68 -16.54 24.52
N GLU A 214 15.41 -16.70 25.62
CA GLU A 214 14.85 -17.00 26.93
C GLU A 214 13.76 -15.98 27.28
N GLY A 215 12.51 -16.46 27.37
CA GLY A 215 11.49 -16.00 28.32
C GLY A 215 11.38 -14.49 28.56
N GLY A 216 11.62 -13.68 27.54
CA GLY A 216 11.55 -12.24 27.66
C GLY A 216 10.09 -11.83 27.66
N SER A 217 9.50 -11.70 28.86
CA SER A 217 8.41 -10.75 29.07
C SER A 217 8.74 -9.53 28.22
N PHE A 218 7.89 -9.18 27.25
CA PHE A 218 8.09 -8.00 26.42
C PHE A 218 8.13 -6.80 27.36
N LEU A 219 9.35 -6.47 27.80
CA LEU A 219 9.73 -5.30 28.57
C LEU A 219 8.96 -4.13 28.00
N ALA A 220 8.06 -3.58 28.82
CA ALA A 220 7.11 -2.50 28.56
C ALA A 220 7.28 -1.88 27.16
N LEU A 221 6.27 -2.06 26.29
CA LEU A 221 6.28 -1.50 24.94
C LEU A 221 6.70 -0.02 25.01
N PRO A 222 7.70 0.41 24.22
CA PRO A 222 8.15 1.79 24.24
C PRO A 222 6.97 2.71 23.97
N SER A 223 6.74 3.70 24.84
CA SER A 223 5.60 4.63 24.73
C SER A 223 5.63 5.47 23.45
N ASN A 224 6.78 5.54 22.79
CA ASN A 224 6.99 6.22 21.51
C ASN A 224 6.76 5.32 20.27
N LEU A 225 6.38 4.05 20.44
CA LEU A 225 5.75 3.26 19.38
C LEU A 225 4.27 3.64 19.31
N GLN A 226 3.96 4.64 18.49
CA GLN A 226 2.65 5.31 18.50
C GLN A 226 1.62 4.67 17.56
N GLY A 227 2.03 3.82 16.64
CA GLY A 227 1.07 3.25 15.69
C GLY A 227 1.56 2.02 14.92
N ILE A 228 0.59 1.38 14.28
CA ILE A 228 0.79 0.27 13.36
C ILE A 228 0.19 0.64 12.01
N MET A 229 1.00 0.55 10.95
CA MET A 229 0.51 0.76 9.59
C MET A 229 0.18 -0.57 8.94
N ILE A 230 -1.07 -0.72 8.50
CA ILE A 230 -1.54 -1.88 7.73
C ILE A 230 -1.62 -1.50 6.25
N GLY A 231 -1.06 -2.36 5.39
CA GLY A 231 -1.09 -2.15 3.93
C GLY A 231 -1.98 -3.17 3.23
N ARG A 232 -1.37 -4.28 2.78
CA ARG A 232 -2.08 -5.32 2.02
C ARG A 232 -3.24 -5.97 2.76
N GLY A 233 -3.17 -6.07 4.10
CA GLY A 233 -4.27 -6.60 4.92
C GLY A 233 -5.58 -5.86 4.64
N ALA A 234 -5.55 -4.52 4.73
CA ALA A 234 -6.69 -3.65 4.47
C ALA A 234 -7.22 -3.79 3.05
N MET A 235 -6.35 -3.92 2.04
CA MET A 235 -6.80 -4.16 0.66
C MET A 235 -7.37 -5.56 0.43
N THR A 236 -6.90 -6.56 1.18
CA THR A 236 -7.33 -7.95 1.04
C THR A 236 -8.67 -8.19 1.73
N ASN A 237 -8.90 -7.52 2.86
CA ASN A 237 -10.11 -7.60 3.65
C ASN A 237 -10.49 -6.23 4.23
N PRO A 238 -11.02 -5.30 3.42
CA PRO A 238 -11.33 -3.94 3.87
C PRO A 238 -12.43 -3.90 4.93
N VAL A 239 -13.31 -4.91 4.99
CA VAL A 239 -14.34 -4.94 6.03
C VAL A 239 -13.74 -5.00 7.43
N MET A 240 -12.49 -5.42 7.63
CA MET A 240 -11.85 -5.42 8.96
C MET A 240 -11.74 -4.03 9.60
N LEU A 241 -11.92 -2.95 8.83
CA LEU A 241 -11.81 -1.58 9.31
C LEU A 241 -13.13 -1.03 9.89
N TRP A 242 -14.24 -1.74 9.73
CA TRP A 242 -15.58 -1.18 10.01
C TRP A 242 -15.82 -0.79 11.49
N ASP A 243 -15.13 -1.44 12.42
CA ASP A 243 -15.22 -1.17 13.86
C ASP A 243 -13.87 -0.72 14.47
N VAL A 244 -12.97 -0.20 13.64
CA VAL A 244 -11.63 0.21 14.07
C VAL A 244 -11.68 1.30 15.16
N ASP A 245 -12.63 2.22 15.08
CA ASP A 245 -12.78 3.30 16.07
C ASP A 245 -13.09 2.75 17.46
N HIS A 246 -13.96 1.75 17.52
CA HIS A 246 -14.23 1.03 18.75
C HIS A 246 -13.02 0.21 19.22
N ALA A 247 -12.39 -0.52 18.30
CA ALA A 247 -11.34 -1.50 18.61
C ALA A 247 -9.99 -0.86 19.03
N ILE A 248 -9.70 0.34 18.52
CA ILE A 248 -8.41 1.03 18.67
C ILE A 248 -8.57 2.38 19.38
N TYR A 249 -9.51 3.24 18.94
CA TYR A 249 -9.64 4.61 19.47
C TYR A 249 -10.52 4.71 20.71
N GLY A 250 -11.20 3.62 21.08
CA GLY A 250 -11.92 3.51 22.34
C GLY A 250 -13.39 3.92 22.26
N ASP A 251 -13.88 4.25 21.07
CA ASP A 251 -15.26 4.65 20.82
C ASP A 251 -16.28 3.61 21.30
N ALA A 252 -17.52 4.05 21.46
CA ALA A 252 -18.61 3.17 21.81
C ALA A 252 -18.80 2.10 20.72
N LYS A 253 -19.04 0.86 21.15
CA LYS A 253 -19.33 -0.23 20.20
C LYS A 253 -20.57 0.13 19.39
N PRO A 254 -20.55 0.04 18.05
CA PRO A 254 -21.73 0.31 17.24
C PRO A 254 -22.91 -0.58 17.67
N SER A 255 -24.06 0.04 17.95
CA SER A 255 -25.25 -0.68 18.44
C SER A 255 -25.87 -1.61 17.40
N LYS A 256 -25.64 -1.33 16.12
CA LYS A 256 -26.04 -2.15 14.98
C LYS A 256 -24.83 -2.33 14.07
N PRO A 257 -24.35 -3.57 13.86
CA PRO A 257 -23.27 -3.80 12.91
C PRO A 257 -23.67 -3.34 11.50
N LEU A 258 -22.70 -2.82 10.76
CA LEU A 258 -22.87 -2.51 9.35
C LEU A 258 -23.08 -3.82 8.56
N THR A 259 -23.65 -3.74 7.37
CA THR A 259 -23.78 -4.88 6.44
C THR A 259 -23.03 -4.57 5.15
N ARG A 260 -22.71 -5.62 4.37
CA ARG A 260 -22.06 -5.42 3.05
C ARG A 260 -22.96 -4.64 2.10
N ARG A 261 -24.26 -4.87 2.16
CA ARG A 261 -25.27 -4.11 1.39
C ARG A 261 -25.12 -2.62 1.64
N ARG A 262 -25.23 -2.19 2.90
CA ARG A 262 -25.15 -0.78 3.27
C ARG A 262 -23.81 -0.16 2.91
N LEU A 263 -22.71 -0.86 3.15
CA LEU A 263 -21.37 -0.39 2.79
C LEU A 263 -21.23 -0.18 1.27
N LEU A 264 -21.71 -1.14 0.47
CA LEU A 264 -21.67 -1.07 -0.99
C LEU A 264 -22.62 0.00 -1.55
N GLU A 265 -23.80 0.18 -0.94
CA GLU A 265 -24.75 1.24 -1.30
C GLU A 265 -24.15 2.63 -1.02
N SER A 266 -23.59 2.85 0.19
CA SER A 266 -22.90 4.10 0.52
C SER A 266 -21.73 4.38 -0.43
N TYR A 267 -20.93 3.36 -0.76
CA TYR A 267 -19.85 3.52 -1.73
C TYR A 267 -20.38 3.76 -3.16
N SER A 268 -21.53 3.20 -3.53
CA SER A 268 -22.18 3.46 -4.82
C SER A 268 -22.61 4.92 -4.92
N SER A 269 -23.22 5.49 -3.89
CA SER A 269 -23.58 6.92 -3.84
C SER A 269 -22.35 7.82 -3.97
N TYR A 270 -21.25 7.49 -3.29
CA TYR A 270 -19.97 8.17 -3.47
C TYR A 270 -19.48 8.09 -4.93
N LEU A 271 -19.51 6.88 -5.53
CA LEU A 271 -19.09 6.67 -6.90
C LEU A 271 -19.94 7.44 -7.93
N GLU A 272 -21.24 7.61 -7.69
CA GLU A 272 -22.13 8.43 -8.54
C GLU A 272 -21.74 9.92 -8.52
N GLU A 273 -21.31 10.42 -7.35
CA GLU A 273 -20.86 11.81 -7.20
C GLU A 273 -19.51 12.04 -7.87
N VAL A 274 -18.52 11.17 -7.64
CA VAL A 274 -17.14 11.36 -8.12
C VAL A 274 -16.90 10.82 -9.54
N HIS A 275 -17.76 9.95 -10.05
CA HIS A 275 -17.67 9.34 -11.39
C HIS A 275 -19.04 9.30 -12.10
N PRO A 276 -19.62 10.46 -12.44
CA PRO A 276 -20.94 10.52 -13.06
C PRO A 276 -20.97 9.88 -14.47
N GLU A 277 -22.18 9.49 -14.91
CA GLU A 277 -22.40 8.88 -16.22
C GLU A 277 -21.89 9.76 -17.38
N GLY A 278 -21.35 9.13 -18.42
CA GLY A 278 -20.89 9.82 -19.64
C GLY A 278 -19.56 10.58 -19.51
N ASP A 279 -19.06 10.83 -18.30
CA ASP A 279 -17.84 11.60 -18.07
C ASP A 279 -16.62 10.70 -17.81
N SER A 280 -16.23 9.95 -18.86
CA SER A 280 -15.03 9.10 -18.82
C SER A 280 -13.71 9.88 -18.70
N GLU A 281 -13.74 11.21 -18.83
CA GLU A 281 -12.56 12.09 -18.82
C GLU A 281 -12.31 12.76 -17.46
N ARG A 282 -13.35 13.12 -16.69
CA ARG A 282 -13.18 13.69 -15.32
C ARG A 282 -12.83 12.68 -14.24
N SER A 283 -13.10 11.41 -14.50
CA SER A 283 -12.88 10.33 -13.55
C SER A 283 -11.40 10.17 -13.19
N VAL A 284 -11.06 10.40 -11.91
CA VAL A 284 -9.76 10.07 -11.31
C VAL A 284 -9.54 8.55 -11.40
N GLY A 285 -9.04 8.08 -12.55
CA GLY A 285 -8.78 6.67 -12.83
C GLY A 285 -9.85 5.97 -13.67
N SER A 286 -9.50 4.80 -14.21
CA SER A 286 -10.47 3.96 -14.91
C SER A 286 -11.51 3.40 -13.93
N VAL A 287 -12.68 2.95 -14.42
CA VAL A 287 -13.66 2.15 -13.67
C VAL A 287 -13.00 1.06 -12.81
N HIS A 288 -11.87 0.51 -13.29
CA HIS A 288 -11.07 -0.45 -12.55
C HIS A 288 -10.40 0.09 -11.29
N LEU A 289 -9.89 1.32 -11.31
CA LEU A 289 -9.33 1.94 -10.12
C LEU A 289 -10.42 2.27 -9.09
N ALA A 290 -11.54 2.84 -9.55
CA ALA A 290 -12.68 3.22 -8.70
C ALA A 290 -13.31 2.02 -7.98
N THR A 291 -13.40 0.87 -8.64
CA THR A 291 -14.00 -0.35 -8.06
C THR A 291 -13.01 -1.22 -7.29
N LYS A 292 -11.70 -0.98 -7.42
CA LYS A 292 -10.67 -1.80 -6.78
C LYS A 292 -10.82 -1.97 -5.27
N PRO A 293 -11.22 -0.94 -4.47
CA PRO A 293 -11.39 -1.08 -3.03
C PRO A 293 -12.45 -2.12 -2.63
N THR A 294 -13.44 -2.40 -3.49
CA THR A 294 -14.55 -3.32 -3.16
C THR A 294 -14.18 -4.80 -3.34
N LEU A 295 -13.11 -5.09 -4.08
CA LEU A 295 -12.76 -6.46 -4.49
C LEU A 295 -12.42 -7.41 -3.34
N GLY A 296 -12.10 -6.88 -2.15
CA GLY A 296 -11.80 -7.64 -0.94
C GLY A 296 -13.00 -7.85 0.01
N LEU A 297 -14.16 -7.23 -0.24
CA LEU A 297 -15.27 -7.19 0.72
C LEU A 297 -15.85 -8.57 1.07
N PHE A 298 -15.70 -9.54 0.17
CA PHE A 298 -16.18 -10.91 0.33
C PHE A 298 -15.05 -11.91 0.60
N SER A 299 -13.84 -11.44 0.92
CA SER A 299 -12.68 -12.32 1.14
C SER A 299 -13.00 -13.42 2.18
N GLY A 300 -12.72 -14.67 1.84
CA GLY A 300 -13.01 -15.84 2.68
C GLY A 300 -14.48 -16.30 2.68
N LEU A 301 -15.39 -15.64 1.95
CA LEU A 301 -16.82 -16.00 1.91
C LEU A 301 -17.23 -16.72 0.62
N ARG A 302 -18.31 -17.50 0.69
CA ARG A 302 -18.92 -18.21 -0.45
C ARG A 302 -19.28 -17.30 -1.64
N GLY A 303 -19.68 -16.05 -1.37
CA GLY A 303 -20.02 -15.06 -2.40
C GLY A 303 -18.82 -14.41 -3.11
N ASN A 304 -17.58 -14.65 -2.65
CA ASN A 304 -16.39 -13.99 -3.21
C ASN A 304 -16.21 -14.24 -4.70
N LYS A 305 -16.34 -15.50 -5.12
CA LYS A 305 -16.16 -15.87 -6.51
C LYS A 305 -17.24 -15.24 -7.38
N ALA A 306 -18.50 -15.29 -6.93
CA ALA A 306 -19.63 -14.68 -7.64
C ALA A 306 -19.40 -13.18 -7.86
N PHE A 307 -19.06 -12.45 -6.78
CA PHE A 307 -18.78 -11.02 -6.86
C PHE A 307 -17.63 -10.68 -7.81
N ARG A 308 -16.48 -11.34 -7.66
CA ARG A 308 -15.29 -11.01 -8.46
C ARG A 308 -15.46 -11.33 -9.94
N VAL A 309 -16.13 -12.44 -10.26
CA VAL A 309 -16.43 -12.80 -11.65
C VAL A 309 -17.44 -11.83 -12.25
N ALA A 310 -18.48 -11.46 -11.50
CA ALA A 310 -19.45 -10.46 -11.94
C ALA A 310 -18.76 -9.12 -12.26
N MET A 311 -17.95 -8.59 -11.33
CA MET A 311 -17.19 -7.36 -11.54
C MET A 311 -16.31 -7.43 -12.80
N ASP A 312 -15.50 -8.49 -12.96
CA ASP A 312 -14.62 -8.62 -14.14
C ASP A 312 -15.41 -8.69 -15.46
N ASN A 313 -16.51 -9.43 -15.49
CA ASN A 313 -17.36 -9.55 -16.68
C ASN A 313 -18.05 -8.23 -17.02
N LEU A 314 -18.67 -7.58 -16.02
CA LEU A 314 -19.41 -6.33 -16.19
C LEU A 314 -18.49 -5.21 -16.67
N MET A 315 -17.25 -5.14 -16.17
CA MET A 315 -16.28 -4.11 -16.54
C MET A 315 -15.72 -4.28 -17.96
N ARG A 316 -15.83 -5.46 -18.58
CA ARG A 316 -15.41 -5.67 -19.98
C ARG A 316 -16.41 -5.09 -20.98
N VAL A 317 -17.67 -4.97 -20.59
CA VAL A 317 -18.74 -4.44 -21.42
C VAL A 317 -18.62 -2.91 -21.52
N LYS A 318 -18.60 -2.37 -22.75
CA LYS A 318 -18.47 -0.92 -22.97
C LYS A 318 -19.66 -0.14 -22.42
N ALA A 319 -20.89 -0.58 -22.70
CA ALA A 319 -22.12 0.06 -22.21
C ALA A 319 -22.12 0.21 -20.68
N ASN A 320 -21.73 -0.83 -19.94
CA ASN A 320 -21.65 -0.77 -18.48
C ASN A 320 -20.62 0.23 -17.99
N ARG A 321 -19.48 0.37 -18.70
CA ARG A 321 -18.46 1.37 -18.36
C ARG A 321 -18.93 2.80 -18.62
N GLU A 322 -19.77 3.01 -19.63
CA GLU A 322 -20.37 4.31 -19.94
C GLU A 322 -21.40 4.74 -18.88
N LEU A 323 -22.08 3.76 -18.26
CA LEU A 323 -22.95 3.94 -17.09
C LEU A 323 -22.19 4.11 -15.76
N GLY A 324 -20.87 3.98 -15.78
CA GLY A 324 -20.01 4.26 -14.62
C GLY A 324 -19.83 3.09 -13.61
N PRO A 325 -18.94 3.28 -12.63
CA PRO A 325 -18.57 2.24 -11.66
C PRO A 325 -19.68 1.89 -10.67
N ALA A 326 -20.56 2.83 -10.32
CA ALA A 326 -21.68 2.59 -9.41
C ALA A 326 -22.70 1.59 -10.00
N HIS A 327 -23.05 1.76 -11.28
CA HIS A 327 -23.91 0.83 -12.00
C HIS A 327 -23.34 -0.61 -11.99
N ILE A 328 -22.04 -0.74 -12.30
CA ILE A 328 -21.35 -2.03 -12.27
C ILE A 328 -21.40 -2.67 -10.88
N LEU A 329 -21.23 -1.87 -9.82
CA LEU A 329 -21.28 -2.36 -8.45
C LEU A 329 -22.68 -2.86 -8.08
N ALA A 330 -23.72 -2.11 -8.45
CA ALA A 330 -25.11 -2.49 -8.21
C ALA A 330 -25.50 -3.79 -8.95
N GLU A 331 -25.09 -3.97 -10.21
CA GLU A 331 -25.31 -5.22 -10.94
C GLU A 331 -24.54 -6.40 -10.33
N ALA A 332 -23.30 -6.17 -9.88
CA ALA A 332 -22.53 -7.22 -9.20
C ALA A 332 -23.18 -7.65 -7.87
N MET A 333 -23.83 -6.72 -7.14
CA MET A 333 -24.59 -7.06 -5.94
C MET A 333 -25.78 -7.97 -6.24
N LYS A 334 -26.53 -7.73 -7.32
CA LYS A 334 -27.64 -8.61 -7.74
C LYS A 334 -27.17 -10.04 -7.99
N VAL A 335 -26.06 -10.20 -8.70
CA VAL A 335 -25.46 -11.53 -8.96
C VAL A 335 -25.06 -12.24 -7.67
N VAL A 336 -24.53 -11.50 -6.69
CA VAL A 336 -24.20 -12.07 -5.37
C VAL A 336 -25.45 -12.50 -4.62
N GLU A 337 -26.50 -11.68 -4.63
CA GLU A 337 -27.78 -11.98 -3.97
C GLU A 337 -28.44 -13.22 -4.55
N GLU A 338 -28.50 -13.33 -5.88
CA GLU A 338 -29.04 -14.52 -6.56
C GLU A 338 -28.25 -15.79 -6.25
N ALA A 339 -26.92 -15.70 -6.24
CA ALA A 339 -26.05 -16.85 -5.97
C ALA A 339 -25.97 -17.21 -4.48
N ASN A 340 -26.15 -16.23 -3.58
CA ASN A 340 -26.00 -16.38 -2.14
C ASN A 340 -27.01 -15.48 -1.39
N PRO A 341 -28.30 -15.85 -1.37
CA PRO A 341 -29.35 -15.03 -0.74
C PRO A 341 -29.03 -14.68 0.72
N GLY A 342 -29.23 -13.41 1.08
CA GLY A 342 -29.00 -12.85 2.41
C GLY A 342 -27.54 -12.53 2.76
N LEU A 343 -26.55 -12.95 1.96
CA LEU A 343 -25.13 -12.72 2.26
C LEU A 343 -24.75 -11.24 2.36
N LEU A 344 -25.42 -10.38 1.59
CA LEU A 344 -25.19 -8.94 1.62
C LEU A 344 -25.69 -8.31 2.93
N ASP A 345 -26.69 -8.91 3.56
CA ASP A 345 -27.36 -8.44 4.77
C ASP A 345 -26.80 -9.04 6.06
N ASP A 346 -25.89 -10.01 5.95
CA ASP A 346 -25.15 -10.55 7.10
C ASP A 346 -24.40 -9.41 7.83
N PRO A 347 -24.55 -9.30 9.17
CA PRO A 347 -23.78 -8.36 9.98
C PRO A 347 -22.27 -8.53 9.78
N LEU A 348 -21.53 -7.42 9.62
CA LEU A 348 -20.08 -7.46 9.58
C LEU A 348 -19.53 -7.99 10.93
N PRO A 349 -18.55 -8.91 10.90
CA PRO A 349 -17.99 -9.49 12.12
C PRO A 349 -17.16 -8.45 12.86
N ALA A 350 -17.35 -8.34 14.18
CA ALA A 350 -16.49 -7.49 15.01
C ALA A 350 -15.02 -7.91 14.91
N THR A 351 -14.12 -6.95 15.17
CA THR A 351 -12.68 -7.21 15.29
C THR A 351 -12.44 -8.37 16.25
N GLN A 352 -11.67 -9.36 15.79
CA GLN A 352 -11.36 -10.58 16.52
C GLN A 352 -9.94 -10.51 17.09
N ALA A 353 -9.70 -11.25 18.18
CA ALA A 353 -8.35 -11.45 18.72
C ALA A 353 -7.42 -12.00 17.63
N TYR A 354 -6.15 -11.57 17.66
CA TYR A 354 -5.15 -12.10 16.74
C TYR A 354 -5.06 -13.61 16.86
N ARG A 355 -5.01 -14.29 15.72
CA ARG A 355 -4.70 -15.72 15.66
C ARG A 355 -3.59 -15.93 14.65
N PRO A 356 -2.43 -16.47 15.06
CA PRO A 356 -1.37 -16.76 14.12
C PRO A 356 -1.90 -17.73 13.07
N THR A 357 -1.68 -17.40 11.80
CA THR A 357 -1.90 -18.35 10.72
C THR A 357 -0.83 -19.42 10.86
N THR A 358 -1.15 -20.52 11.56
CA THR A 358 -0.34 -21.74 11.48
C THR A 358 -0.15 -22.05 10.00
N GLY A 359 1.09 -22.36 9.59
CA GLY A 359 1.42 -22.54 8.17
C GLY A 359 0.39 -23.43 7.50
N ARG A 360 -0.33 -22.89 6.51
CA ARG A 360 -1.41 -23.53 5.72
C ARG A 360 -1.65 -25.00 6.08
N GLU A 361 -2.59 -25.25 6.97
CA GLU A 361 -3.65 -26.17 6.58
C GLU A 361 -4.67 -25.34 5.80
N THR A 362 -4.83 -25.67 4.53
CA THR A 362 -5.98 -25.25 3.75
C THR A 362 -7.23 -25.88 4.37
N SER A 363 -7.85 -25.21 5.34
CA SER A 363 -9.14 -25.62 5.85
C SER A 363 -10.23 -25.22 4.86
N GLY A 364 -10.52 -26.16 3.95
CA GLY A 364 -11.90 -26.43 3.58
C GLY A 364 -12.69 -26.83 4.83
N ALA A 365 -13.97 -26.53 4.81
CA ALA A 365 -14.92 -26.72 5.90
C ALA A 365 -14.77 -28.04 6.67
N ALA A 366 -15.01 -27.96 7.98
CA ALA A 366 -15.22 -29.11 8.85
C ALA A 366 -16.27 -30.06 8.24
N PHE A 367 -15.90 -31.32 8.03
CA PHE A 367 -16.83 -32.42 7.80
C PHE A 367 -16.46 -33.60 8.68
N ALA A 368 -17.46 -34.13 9.37
CA ALA A 368 -17.36 -35.22 10.32
C ALA A 368 -17.07 -36.57 9.63
N GLY A 369 -16.09 -37.29 10.19
CA GLY A 369 -16.01 -38.74 10.39
C GLY A 369 -16.24 -39.73 9.23
N VAL A 370 -15.16 -40.39 8.78
CA VAL A 370 -15.10 -41.86 8.52
C VAL A 370 -13.64 -42.34 8.73
N SER A 371 -13.43 -43.49 9.39
CA SER A 371 -12.12 -43.99 9.82
C SER A 371 -11.36 -44.86 8.81
N SER A 372 -10.03 -44.79 8.96
CA SER A 372 -8.98 -45.84 8.89
C SER A 372 -8.62 -46.56 7.58
N GLY A 373 -7.35 -46.39 7.16
CA GLY A 373 -6.55 -47.34 6.37
C GLY A 373 -5.13 -46.78 6.08
N PRO A 374 -4.03 -47.55 6.21
CA PRO A 374 -2.66 -47.03 6.04
C PRO A 374 -2.30 -46.86 4.55
N PRO A 375 -1.40 -45.91 4.20
CA PRO A 375 -1.10 -45.60 2.80
C PRO A 375 -0.22 -46.69 2.16
N ARG A 376 -0.61 -47.12 0.96
CA ARG A 376 0.20 -47.96 0.06
C ARG A 376 1.20 -47.09 -0.70
N ASN A 377 2.43 -47.59 -0.81
CA ASN A 377 3.57 -46.97 -1.51
C ASN A 377 3.27 -46.62 -2.98
N ALA A 378 3.65 -45.41 -3.40
CA ALA A 378 3.65 -44.98 -4.80
C ALA A 378 5.04 -45.21 -5.44
N PRO A 379 5.11 -45.61 -6.73
CA PRO A 379 6.36 -45.91 -7.43
C PRO A 379 7.06 -44.65 -7.98
N PRO A 380 8.39 -44.71 -8.25
CA PRO A 380 9.18 -43.55 -8.63
C PRO A 380 8.93 -43.09 -10.08
N SER A 381 8.94 -41.76 -10.27
CA SER A 381 8.73 -41.08 -11.55
C SER A 381 9.97 -41.08 -12.46
N ALA A 382 9.75 -41.32 -13.76
CA ALA A 382 10.74 -41.33 -14.84
C ALA A 382 11.27 -39.91 -15.23
N PRO A 383 12.48 -39.80 -15.83
CA PRO A 383 13.15 -38.52 -16.09
C PRO A 383 12.63 -37.80 -17.36
N ARG A 384 12.57 -36.46 -17.30
CA ARG A 384 12.14 -35.58 -18.38
C ARG A 384 13.23 -35.44 -19.47
N GLY A 385 12.83 -35.60 -20.74
CA GLY A 385 13.68 -35.56 -21.91
C GLY A 385 14.18 -34.16 -22.32
N ARG A 386 15.44 -34.12 -22.80
CA ARG A 386 16.13 -33.00 -23.46
C ARG A 386 15.48 -32.67 -24.82
N LYS A 387 15.24 -31.39 -25.11
CA LYS A 387 14.99 -30.90 -26.48
C LYS A 387 16.32 -30.61 -27.19
N ARG A 388 16.42 -31.10 -28.43
CA ARG A 388 17.59 -31.07 -29.33
C ARG A 388 17.78 -29.69 -29.97
N LYS A 389 19.07 -29.34 -30.16
CA LYS A 389 19.57 -28.35 -31.14
C LYS A 389 19.31 -28.84 -32.57
N ASN A 390 19.07 -27.91 -33.49
CA ASN A 390 19.43 -28.06 -34.91
C ASN A 390 20.04 -26.74 -35.40
N GLU A 391 21.24 -26.85 -35.97
CA GLU A 391 21.95 -25.84 -36.75
C GLU A 391 21.99 -26.33 -38.22
N SER A 392 21.83 -25.41 -39.17
CA SER A 392 22.64 -25.25 -40.41
C SER A 392 21.98 -24.15 -41.26
N ALA A 393 22.61 -22.98 -41.46
CA ALA A 393 23.36 -22.55 -42.66
C ALA A 393 22.40 -22.21 -43.86
N ASP A 394 22.47 -21.07 -44.56
CA ASP A 394 23.64 -20.33 -45.05
C ASP A 394 23.33 -18.86 -45.44
N ALA A 395 24.40 -18.15 -45.78
CA ALA A 395 24.66 -16.72 -46.00
C ALA A 395 23.83 -15.90 -47.03
N ALA A 396 23.75 -14.57 -46.79
CA ALA A 396 24.04 -13.49 -47.77
C ALA A 396 23.90 -12.05 -47.17
N SER A 397 25.06 -11.46 -46.86
CA SER A 397 25.56 -10.10 -47.14
C SER A 397 24.66 -8.84 -47.38
N VAL A 398 25.13 -7.70 -46.82
CA VAL A 398 25.00 -6.27 -47.23
C VAL A 398 23.59 -5.65 -47.00
N GLU A 399 23.35 -4.47 -46.40
CA GLU A 399 24.02 -3.16 -46.41
C GLU A 399 23.56 -2.30 -45.22
N ALA A 400 24.38 -1.35 -44.80
CA ALA A 400 24.03 -0.31 -43.83
C ALA A 400 23.29 0.85 -44.51
N THR A 401 22.24 1.39 -43.88
CA THR A 401 21.77 2.74 -44.22
C THR A 401 21.27 3.48 -42.98
N THR A 402 21.91 4.62 -42.76
CA THR A 402 21.60 5.68 -41.81
C THR A 402 20.56 6.63 -42.43
N ALA A 403 19.59 7.10 -41.66
CA ALA A 403 18.81 8.32 -41.93
C ALA A 403 18.26 8.81 -40.57
N ARG A 404 18.81 9.84 -39.93
CA ARG A 404 18.76 11.30 -40.16
C ARG A 404 17.37 11.95 -40.08
N VAL A 405 17.37 12.94 -39.19
CA VAL A 405 16.38 13.92 -38.79
C VAL A 405 16.06 14.89 -39.93
N GLU A 406 14.80 15.29 -40.06
CA GLU A 406 14.40 16.52 -40.76
C GLU A 406 13.57 17.42 -39.84
N VAL A 407 14.01 18.68 -39.79
CA VAL A 407 13.36 19.85 -39.20
C VAL A 407 12.70 20.58 -40.35
N GLN A 408 11.43 20.98 -40.20
CA GLN A 408 10.81 21.95 -41.09
C GLN A 408 10.59 23.27 -40.34
N ASP A 409 11.36 24.24 -40.80
CA ASP A 409 11.26 25.66 -40.51
C ASP A 409 10.49 26.31 -41.68
N HIS A 410 9.50 27.15 -41.38
CA HIS A 410 8.83 28.00 -42.35
C HIS A 410 8.73 29.43 -41.78
N SER A 411 9.70 30.25 -42.18
CA SER A 411 9.55 31.68 -42.41
C SER A 411 9.29 31.85 -43.92
N THR A 412 8.58 32.82 -44.49
CA THR A 412 8.28 34.23 -44.25
C THR A 412 6.98 34.53 -45.01
N ASP A 413 6.12 35.48 -44.62
CA ASP A 413 6.19 36.83 -45.19
C ASP A 413 5.38 37.87 -44.39
N THR A 414 5.97 39.07 -44.40
CA THR A 414 5.54 40.36 -43.87
C THR A 414 4.20 40.87 -44.39
N LEU A 415 3.45 41.58 -43.53
CA LEU A 415 2.89 42.91 -43.84
C LEU A 415 2.42 43.64 -42.56
N THR A 416 2.79 44.92 -42.54
CA THR A 416 2.57 46.01 -41.60
C THR A 416 1.11 46.33 -41.27
N ALA A 417 0.82 46.75 -40.02
CA ALA A 417 0.42 48.13 -39.65
C ALA A 417 -0.47 48.22 -38.38
N ALA A 418 -0.06 49.13 -37.50
CA ALA A 418 -0.85 50.07 -36.69
C ALA A 418 -1.91 49.57 -35.66
N GLY A 419 -1.73 50.04 -34.41
CA GLY A 419 -2.79 50.82 -33.76
C GLY A 419 -3.38 50.31 -32.43
N CYS A 420 -2.93 50.95 -31.35
CA CYS A 420 -3.76 51.62 -30.32
C CYS A 420 -4.70 50.81 -29.38
N CYS A 421 -4.42 50.96 -28.07
CA CYS A 421 -5.33 51.12 -26.93
C CYS A 421 -6.72 50.44 -26.93
N LYS A 422 -6.96 49.55 -25.96
CA LYS A 422 -7.60 49.86 -24.67
C LYS A 422 -7.53 48.66 -23.72
#